data_AF-A0A6G6WLC2-F1
#
_entry.id   AF-A0A6G6WLC2-F1
#
_cell.length_a   1.000
_cell.length_b   1.000
_cell.length_c   1.000
_cell.angle_alpha   90.00
_cell.angle_beta   90.00
_cell.angle_gamma   90.00
#
_symmetry.space_group_name_H-M   'P 1'
#
loop_
_entity.id
_entity.type
_entity.pdbx_description
1 polymer ?
#
loop_
_entity_poly.entity_id
_entity_poly.type
_entity_poly.pdbx_seq_one_letter_code
_entity_poly.pdbx_strand_id
1 'polypeptide(L)'
;MEEVYGFDMTDGSGDFFALTADHLFAEIWNRPGLSDRDRRLLLIGLLTGTGGHDVLTIQVPAALSSGDLDAEALREAAIFLCHYAGWPAGSRLATLVEQSVAQQR
;
A
#
# COMPACT_ATOMS: atom_id res chain seq x y z
N MET A 1 -9.58 3.11 8.79
CA MET A 1 -9.60 2.33 7.53
C MET A 1 -9.61 3.25 6.32
N GLU A 2 -10.54 4.21 6.26
CA GLU A 2 -10.56 5.27 5.24
C GLU A 2 -9.25 6.09 5.22
N GLU A 3 -8.67 6.37 6.39
CA GLU A 3 -7.36 7.01 6.52
C GLU A 3 -6.21 6.18 5.93
N VAL A 4 -6.34 4.85 5.94
CA VAL A 4 -5.31 3.92 5.45
C VAL A 4 -5.48 3.60 3.98
N TYR A 5 -6.70 3.70 3.42
CA TYR A 5 -7.02 3.26 2.06
C TYR A 5 -7.53 4.36 1.11
N GLY A 6 -7.98 5.50 1.62
CA GLY A 6 -8.40 6.65 0.82
C GLY A 6 -9.76 6.50 0.12
N PHE A 7 -10.58 5.51 0.48
CA PHE A 7 -11.96 5.39 0.00
C PHE A 7 -12.90 4.88 1.09
N ASP A 8 -14.17 5.26 0.99
CA ASP A 8 -15.24 4.84 1.90
C ASP A 8 -15.57 3.36 1.65
N MET A 9 -15.03 2.50 2.51
CA MET A 9 -15.30 1.06 2.51
C MET A 9 -16.66 0.84 3.18
N THR A 10 -17.69 0.51 2.41
CA THR A 10 -18.98 0.08 2.97
C THR A 10 -18.74 -1.17 3.81
N ASP A 11 -19.15 -1.16 5.08
CA ASP A 11 -18.99 -2.32 5.97
C ASP A 11 -19.48 -3.59 5.28
N GLY A 12 -18.56 -4.53 5.05
CA GLY A 12 -18.92 -5.85 4.56
C GLY A 12 -19.80 -6.53 5.60
N SER A 13 -20.96 -7.05 5.20
CA SER A 13 -21.83 -7.75 6.15
C SER A 13 -21.15 -9.00 6.69
N GLY A 14 -21.12 -9.18 8.01
CA GLY A 14 -20.75 -10.42 8.69
C GLY A 14 -19.39 -10.41 9.39
N ASP A 15 -19.19 -11.43 10.25
CA ASP A 15 -18.08 -11.51 11.20
C ASP A 15 -16.70 -11.47 10.54
N PHE A 16 -16.56 -11.99 9.31
CA PHE A 16 -15.29 -12.00 8.58
C PHE A 16 -14.76 -10.59 8.30
N PHE A 17 -15.64 -9.67 7.91
CA PHE A 17 -15.26 -8.30 7.64
C PHE A 17 -14.92 -7.57 8.94
N ALA A 18 -15.79 -7.65 9.95
CA ALA A 18 -15.55 -7.01 11.25
C ALA A 18 -14.24 -7.48 11.90
N LEU A 19 -13.99 -8.80 11.94
CA LEU A 19 -12.75 -9.35 12.50
C LEU A 19 -11.51 -8.91 11.74
N THR A 20 -11.60 -8.78 10.41
CA THR A 20 -10.45 -8.36 9.59
C THR A 20 -10.23 -6.85 9.70
N ALA A 21 -11.29 -6.07 9.61
CA ALA A 21 -11.28 -4.61 9.66
C ALA A 21 -10.83 -4.08 11.02
N ASP A 22 -11.51 -4.51 12.09
CA ASP A 22 -11.27 -4.02 13.44
C ASP A 22 -9.88 -4.45 13.92
N HIS A 23 -9.50 -5.71 13.72
CA HIS A 23 -8.17 -6.16 14.14
C HIS A 23 -7.06 -5.53 13.30
N LEU A 24 -7.16 -5.52 11.98
CA LEU A 24 -6.07 -5.02 11.13
C LEU A 24 -5.90 -3.51 11.27
N PHE A 25 -6.97 -2.72 11.17
CA PHE A 25 -6.87 -1.26 11.14
C PHE A 25 -6.97 -0.60 12.50
N ALA A 26 -7.78 -1.13 13.44
CA ALA A 26 -7.87 -0.53 14.77
C ALA A 26 -6.70 -0.99 15.66
N GLU A 27 -6.16 -2.18 15.46
CA GLU A 27 -5.08 -2.72 16.31
C GLU A 27 -3.72 -2.73 15.61
N ILE A 28 -3.52 -3.52 14.54
CA ILE A 28 -2.18 -3.81 14.00
C ILE A 28 -1.46 -2.56 13.46
N TRP A 29 -2.17 -1.70 12.72
CA TRP A 29 -1.59 -0.46 12.20
C TRP A 29 -1.26 0.56 13.30
N ASN A 30 -2.00 0.54 14.42
CA ASN A 30 -1.81 1.48 15.54
C ASN A 30 -0.79 1.02 16.59
N ARG A 31 -0.13 -0.13 16.41
CA ARG A 31 0.88 -0.61 17.36
C ARG A 31 2.07 0.36 17.42
N PRO A 32 2.71 0.56 18.59
CA PRO A 32 3.89 1.41 18.67
C PRO A 32 5.11 0.77 18.00
N GLY A 33 6.09 1.59 17.61
CA GLY A 33 7.43 1.15 17.16
C GLY A 33 7.73 1.35 15.68
N LEU A 34 6.70 1.45 14.84
CA LEU A 34 6.82 1.85 13.42
C LEU A 34 5.82 2.96 13.13
N SER A 35 6.19 3.86 12.22
CA SER A 35 5.23 4.81 11.62
C SER A 35 4.41 4.13 10.52
N ASP A 36 3.30 4.74 10.12
CA ASP A 36 2.48 4.22 9.02
C ASP A 36 3.24 4.26 7.69
N ARG A 37 4.07 5.29 7.48
CA ARG A 37 5.06 5.32 6.40
C ARG A 37 5.97 4.09 6.40
N ASP A 38 6.53 3.71 7.54
CA ASP A 38 7.44 2.54 7.62
C ASP A 38 6.69 1.23 7.34
N ARG A 39 5.47 1.09 7.87
CA ARG A 39 4.60 -0.06 7.56
C ARG A 39 4.26 -0.12 6.09
N ARG A 40 3.96 1.02 5.47
CA ARG A 40 3.63 1.13 4.05
C ARG A 40 4.79 0.68 3.19
N LEU A 41 6.01 1.12 3.48
CA LEU A 41 7.22 0.68 2.78
C LEU A 41 7.44 -0.83 2.91
N LEU A 42 7.31 -1.39 4.12
CA LEU A 42 7.44 -2.83 4.35
C LEU A 42 6.41 -3.64 3.56
N LEU A 43 5.15 -3.21 3.61
CA LEU A 43 4.04 -3.88 2.93
C LEU A 43 4.20 -3.83 1.41
N ILE A 44 4.49 -2.66 0.84
CA ILE A 44 4.73 -2.51 -0.61
C ILE A 44 5.92 -3.36 -1.05
N GLY A 45 7.02 -3.35 -0.30
CA GLY A 45 8.20 -4.17 -0.59
C GLY A 45 7.88 -5.67 -0.57
N LEU A 46 7.20 -6.14 0.48
CA LEU A 46 6.77 -7.54 0.63
C LEU A 46 5.86 -7.98 -0.53
N LEU A 47 4.83 -7.18 -0.84
CA LEU A 47 3.88 -7.51 -1.91
C LEU A 47 4.55 -7.52 -3.29
N THR A 48 5.48 -6.58 -3.53
CA THR A 48 6.24 -6.55 -4.78
C THR A 48 7.10 -7.80 -4.93
N GLY A 49 7.81 -8.21 -3.87
CA GLY A 49 8.65 -9.41 -3.88
C GLY A 49 7.89 -10.73 -3.95
N THR A 50 6.67 -10.78 -3.40
CA THR A 50 5.85 -12.01 -3.33
C THR A 50 4.80 -12.12 -4.44
N GLY A 51 4.65 -11.09 -5.28
CA GLY A 51 3.69 -11.09 -6.39
C GLY A 51 2.26 -10.69 -6.00
N GLY A 52 2.05 -10.05 -4.85
CA GLY A 52 0.75 -9.57 -4.36
C GLY A 52 0.24 -8.32 -5.08
N HIS A 53 0.18 -8.35 -6.41
CA HIS A 53 -0.14 -7.17 -7.24
C HIS A 53 -1.55 -6.64 -6.99
N ASP A 54 -2.54 -7.51 -6.82
CA ASP A 54 -3.94 -7.10 -6.55
C ASP A 54 -4.08 -6.30 -5.25
N VAL A 55 -3.20 -6.54 -4.27
CA VAL A 55 -3.16 -5.76 -3.04
C VAL A 55 -2.38 -4.46 -3.25
N LEU A 56 -1.32 -4.47 -4.07
CA LEU A 56 -0.59 -3.24 -4.42
C LEU A 56 -1.49 -2.22 -5.10
N THR A 57 -2.44 -2.64 -5.95
CA THR A 57 -3.39 -1.72 -6.61
C THR A 57 -4.27 -0.96 -5.63
N ILE A 58 -4.37 -1.43 -4.39
CA ILE A 58 -5.08 -0.77 -3.29
C ILE A 58 -4.10 0.05 -2.45
N GLN A 59 -2.93 -0.51 -2.11
CA GLN A 59 -1.97 0.10 -1.19
C GLN A 59 -1.22 1.32 -1.77
N VAL A 60 -0.95 1.34 -3.08
CA VAL A 60 -0.20 2.44 -3.71
C VAL A 60 -1.02 3.74 -3.79
N PRO A 61 -2.28 3.74 -4.28
CA PRO A 61 -3.12 4.94 -4.23
C PRO A 61 -3.38 5.43 -2.80
N ALA A 62 -3.58 4.47 -1.89
CA ALA A 62 -3.80 4.72 -0.48
C ALA A 62 -2.61 5.40 0.21
N ALA A 63 -1.37 4.99 -0.11
CA ALA A 63 -0.16 5.61 0.40
C ALA A 63 -0.05 7.07 -0.04
N LEU A 64 -0.42 7.36 -1.29
CA LEU A 64 -0.44 8.72 -1.83
C LEU A 64 -1.54 9.58 -1.19
N SER A 65 -2.76 9.05 -1.04
CA SER A 65 -3.90 9.81 -0.51
C SER A 65 -3.76 10.14 0.97
N SER A 66 -3.18 9.22 1.75
CA SER A 66 -2.89 9.41 3.18
C SER A 66 -1.68 10.31 3.43
N GLY A 67 -0.80 10.47 2.44
CA GLY A 67 0.46 11.19 2.58
C GLY A 67 1.57 10.37 3.27
N ASP A 68 1.35 9.07 3.51
CA ASP A 68 2.39 8.15 4.02
C ASP A 68 3.63 8.17 3.13
N LEU A 69 3.42 8.17 1.81
CA LEU A 69 4.45 8.24 0.80
C LEU A 69 4.01 9.14 -0.35
N ASP A 70 4.87 10.07 -0.74
CA ASP A 70 4.66 10.86 -1.94
C ASP A 70 5.07 10.10 -3.22
N ALA A 71 4.79 10.72 -4.36
CA ALA A 71 5.11 10.16 -5.67
C ALA A 71 6.62 9.93 -5.88
N GLU A 72 7.48 10.73 -5.25
CA GLU A 72 8.93 10.59 -5.37
C GLU A 72 9.42 9.37 -4.60
N ALA A 73 8.99 9.21 -3.34
CA ALA A 73 9.32 8.07 -2.50
C ALA A 73 8.86 6.74 -3.12
N LEU A 74 7.67 6.71 -3.73
CA LEU A 74 7.16 5.52 -4.41
C LEU A 74 7.95 5.16 -5.68
N ARG A 75 8.39 6.15 -6.45
CA ARG A 75 9.27 5.94 -7.61
C ARG A 75 10.63 5.37 -7.18
N GLU A 76 11.23 5.94 -6.13
CA GLU A 76 12.49 5.44 -5.57
C GLU A 76 12.35 4.01 -5.06
N ALA A 77 11.25 3.68 -4.38
CA ALA A 77 10.97 2.31 -3.95
C ALA A 77 10.88 1.34 -5.15
N ALA A 78 10.24 1.75 -6.25
CA ALA A 78 10.14 0.92 -7.44
C ALA A 78 11.52 0.69 -8.10
N ILE A 79 12.37 1.71 -8.19
CA ILE A 79 13.75 1.60 -8.69
C ILE A 79 14.54 0.62 -7.82
N PHE A 80 14.50 0.77 -6.49
CA PHE A 80 15.18 -0.13 -5.58
C PHE A 80 14.71 -1.59 -5.74
N LEU A 81 13.40 -1.79 -5.85
CA LEU A 81 12.80 -3.12 -5.97
C LEU A 81 13.06 -3.77 -7.34
N CYS A 82 13.33 -3.02 -8.41
CA CYS A 82 13.85 -3.58 -9.65
C CYS A 82 15.16 -4.37 -9.45
N HIS A 83 15.99 -3.96 -8.47
CA HIS A 83 17.26 -4.63 -8.18
C HIS A 83 17.11 -5.79 -7.19
N TYR A 84 16.23 -5.67 -6.19
CA TYR A 84 16.13 -6.66 -5.10
C TYR A 84 14.94 -7.62 -5.21
N ALA A 85 13.85 -7.22 -5.87
CA ALA A 85 12.71 -8.09 -6.20
C ALA A 85 12.72 -8.52 -7.69
N GLY A 86 13.70 -8.05 -8.46
CA GLY A 86 13.88 -8.34 -9.87
C GLY A 86 13.12 -7.36 -10.78
N TRP A 87 13.69 -7.12 -11.97
CA TRP A 87 13.21 -6.12 -12.92
C TRP A 87 11.73 -6.27 -13.29
N PRO A 88 11.18 -7.48 -13.52
CA PRO A 88 9.76 -7.64 -13.84
C PRO A 88 8.83 -7.18 -12.71
N ALA A 89 9.17 -7.44 -11.45
CA ALA A 89 8.34 -7.07 -10.32
C ALA A 89 8.40 -5.56 -10.05
N GLY A 90 9.60 -4.99 -10.00
CA GLY A 90 9.78 -3.55 -9.81
C GLY A 90 9.16 -2.72 -10.94
N SER A 91 9.27 -3.17 -12.20
CA SER A 91 8.67 -2.46 -13.34
C SER A 91 7.13 -2.44 -13.30
N ARG A 92 6.50 -3.51 -12.78
CA ARG A 92 5.05 -3.53 -12.54
C ARG A 92 4.65 -2.55 -11.46
N LEU A 93 5.42 -2.46 -10.36
CA LEU A 93 5.21 -1.46 -9.33
C LEU A 93 5.36 -0.04 -9.91
N ALA A 94 6.42 0.23 -10.67
CA ALA A 94 6.65 1.54 -11.30
C ALA A 94 5.46 1.96 -12.18
N THR A 95 4.92 1.03 -12.98
CA THR A 95 3.75 1.27 -13.82
C THR A 95 2.53 1.66 -12.99
N LEU A 96 2.28 0.91 -11.90
CA LEU A 96 1.18 1.20 -10.99
C LEU A 96 1.33 2.55 -10.28
N VAL A 97 2.56 2.94 -9.89
CA VAL A 97 2.85 4.24 -9.30
C VAL A 97 2.46 5.37 -10.26
N GLU A 98 2.89 5.31 -11.53
CA GLU A 98 2.52 6.34 -12.51
C GLU A 98 1.02 6.39 -12.78
N GLN A 99 0.36 5.23 -12.85
CA GLN A 99 -1.10 5.16 -12.99
C GLN A 99 -1.81 5.84 -11.81
N SER A 100 -1.36 5.59 -10.59
CA SER A 100 -1.95 6.15 -9.37
C SER A 100 -1.73 7.66 -9.28
N VAL A 101 -0.52 8.13 -9.62
CA VAL A 101 -0.19 9.57 -9.66
C VAL A 101 -1.02 10.31 -10.72
N ALA A 102 -1.26 9.68 -11.87
CA ALA A 102 -2.08 10.27 -12.92
C ALA A 102 -3.56 10.40 -12.52
N GLN A 103 -4.07 9.48 -11.69
CA GLN A 103 -5.47 9.48 -11.24
C GLN A 103 -5.76 10.51 -10.13
N GLN A 104 -4.75 10.99 -9.40
CA GLN A 104 -4.90 12.00 -8.34
C GLN A 104 -4.79 13.45 -8.84
N ARG A 105 -4.56 13.65 -10.14
CA ARG A 105 -4.56 14.97 -10.79
C ARG A 105 -5.93 15.29 -11.38
#